data_AF-A0A812UT24-F1
#
_entry.id   AF-A0A812UT24-F1
#
_cell.length_a   1.000
_cell.length_b   1.000
_cell.length_c   1.000
_cell.angle_alpha   90.00
_cell.angle_beta   90.00
_cell.angle_gamma   90.00
#
_symmetry.space_group_name_H-M   'P 1'
#
loop_
_entity.id
_entity.type
_entity.pdbx_description
1 polymer ?
#
loop_
_entity_poly.entity_id
_entity_poly.type
_entity_poly.pdbx_seq_one_letter_code
_entity_poly.pdbx_strand_id
1 'polypeptide(L)'
;MSRAVAIEMKADAFRTVCQLAYAVPNFFAAEVPVQRFNQKENDDVREKLNLTLDDFPAFFLFMDGAGEGIRYADAAQAANMIKWLRSRGISMPSIDTIDELDEVVLDFLNEPSTRHVDRARELEQKYRNDAKAPMYTKIMEKSLAQGTSYAADEVARVMKILEGKVHPQKRAELSDKLKVLKVFAKMEACDVFQCPAGYQKKFDAAGIIGSDEATCCKPPCVNTEGDEHDAQGHHCDYYDERTAPECGDWDTGAFRASRMCCACGGGHVRMPEAET
;
A
#
# COMPACT_ATOMS: atom_id res chain seq x y z
N MET A 1 -23.49 -18.24 15.61
CA MET A 1 -22.05 -17.88 15.70
C MET A 1 -21.39 -18.27 14.38
N SER A 2 -20.91 -17.33 13.57
CA SER A 2 -20.34 -17.66 12.26
C SER A 2 -18.88 -18.12 12.43
N ARG A 3 -18.53 -19.26 11.82
CA ARG A 3 -17.24 -19.93 12.01
C ARG A 3 -16.51 -19.95 10.66
N ALA A 4 -15.38 -19.27 10.48
CA ALA A 4 -14.60 -19.44 9.26
C ALA A 4 -13.38 -20.31 9.53
N VAL A 5 -13.19 -21.32 8.68
CA VAL A 5 -12.09 -22.28 8.76
C VAL A 5 -11.41 -22.30 7.40
N ALA A 6 -10.16 -21.84 7.36
CA ALA A 6 -9.22 -22.07 6.27
C ALA A 6 -8.48 -23.38 6.52
N ILE A 7 -8.04 -24.05 5.46
CA ILE A 7 -7.29 -25.32 5.56
C ILE A 7 -5.99 -25.14 4.75
N GLU A 8 -4.89 -24.96 5.51
CA GLU A 8 -3.42 -25.03 5.25
C GLU A 8 -2.81 -24.48 3.93
N MET A 9 -1.62 -23.82 3.81
CA MET A 9 -0.78 -22.90 4.61
C MET A 9 0.07 -22.03 3.64
N LYS A 10 0.64 -20.92 4.13
CA LYS A 10 1.53 -19.93 3.46
C LYS A 10 0.90 -19.13 2.32
N ALA A 11 -0.21 -18.45 2.63
CA ALA A 11 -0.59 -17.27 1.86
C ALA A 11 -0.47 -16.05 2.78
N ASP A 12 0.44 -15.12 2.47
CA ASP A 12 0.50 -13.81 3.13
C ASP A 12 -0.90 -13.16 3.19
N ALA A 13 -1.71 -13.43 2.16
CA ALA A 13 -3.11 -13.07 2.08
C ALA A 13 -3.95 -13.52 3.28
N PHE A 14 -3.85 -14.78 3.70
CA PHE A 14 -4.65 -15.30 4.82
C PHE A 14 -4.25 -14.65 6.14
N ARG A 15 -2.96 -14.42 6.35
CA ARG A 15 -2.46 -13.71 7.53
C ARG A 15 -3.06 -12.30 7.63
N THR A 16 -3.11 -11.57 6.51
CA THR A 16 -3.76 -10.25 6.46
C THR A 16 -5.25 -10.34 6.81
N VAL A 17 -5.97 -11.32 6.26
CA VAL A 17 -7.39 -11.53 6.59
C VAL A 17 -7.58 -11.79 8.09
N CYS A 18 -6.75 -12.65 8.70
CA CYS A 18 -6.79 -12.94 10.13
C CYS A 18 -6.55 -11.71 11.00
N GLN A 19 -5.59 -10.86 10.63
CA GLN A 19 -5.31 -9.62 11.37
C GLN A 19 -6.52 -8.68 11.39
N LEU A 20 -7.23 -8.57 10.27
CA LEU A 20 -8.41 -7.70 10.16
C LEU A 20 -9.66 -8.33 10.79
N ALA A 21 -9.76 -9.67 10.78
CA ALA A 21 -10.88 -10.40 11.36
C ALA A 21 -11.06 -10.13 12.87
N TYR A 22 -9.98 -9.78 13.58
CA TYR A 22 -10.04 -9.48 15.02
C TYR A 22 -11.05 -8.37 15.37
N ALA A 23 -11.24 -7.39 14.49
CA ALA A 23 -12.18 -6.29 14.70
C ALA A 23 -13.64 -6.64 14.33
N VAL A 24 -13.89 -7.84 13.80
CA VAL A 24 -15.19 -8.21 13.23
C VAL A 24 -15.99 -9.05 14.24
N PRO A 25 -17.16 -8.58 14.70
CA PRO A 25 -17.98 -9.32 15.64
C PRO A 25 -18.55 -10.58 15.00
N ASN A 26 -18.65 -11.66 15.79
CA ASN A 26 -19.22 -12.95 15.38
C ASN A 26 -18.56 -13.60 14.16
N PHE A 27 -17.30 -13.25 13.89
CA PHE A 27 -16.48 -13.84 12.84
C PHE A 27 -15.11 -14.20 13.42
N PHE A 28 -14.61 -15.39 13.10
CA PHE A 28 -13.23 -15.74 13.37
C PHE A 28 -12.69 -16.49 12.15
N ALA A 29 -11.40 -16.31 11.88
CA ALA A 29 -10.65 -17.11 10.92
C ALA A 29 -9.79 -18.12 11.69
N ALA A 30 -9.80 -19.37 11.25
CA ALA A 30 -8.96 -20.44 11.79
C ALA A 30 -8.24 -21.16 10.66
N GLU A 31 -7.16 -21.85 10.98
CA GLU A 31 -6.47 -22.76 10.07
C GLU A 31 -6.59 -24.21 10.55
N VAL A 32 -6.70 -25.15 9.62
CA VAL A 32 -6.64 -26.60 9.90
C VAL A 32 -5.50 -27.18 9.07
N PRO A 33 -4.36 -27.53 9.69
CA PRO A 33 -3.27 -28.22 8.99
C PRO A 33 -3.63 -29.69 8.74
N VAL A 34 -3.29 -30.24 7.57
CA VAL A 34 -3.56 -31.63 7.19
C VAL A 34 -2.25 -32.37 6.96
N GLN A 35 -1.85 -33.21 7.90
CA GLN A 35 -0.63 -34.00 7.81
C GLN A 35 -0.93 -35.47 7.49
N ARG A 36 -0.20 -36.05 6.51
CA ARG A 36 -0.33 -37.48 6.14
C ARG A 36 0.93 -38.31 6.36
N PHE A 37 2.07 -37.66 6.62
CA PHE A 37 3.34 -38.34 6.87
C PHE A 37 3.50 -38.62 8.38
N ASN A 38 3.79 -39.89 8.71
CA ASN A 38 3.84 -40.48 10.06
C ASN A 38 2.48 -40.64 10.74
N GLN A 39 1.95 -39.56 11.32
CA GLN A 39 0.66 -39.56 12.02
C GLN A 39 -0.32 -38.74 11.20
N LYS A 40 -1.42 -39.37 10.80
CA LYS A 40 -2.49 -38.66 10.11
C LYS A 40 -3.11 -37.64 11.06
N GLU A 41 -3.10 -36.37 10.69
CA GLU A 41 -3.70 -35.27 11.43
C GLU A 41 -4.68 -34.54 10.51
N ASN A 42 -5.94 -34.40 10.94
CA ASN A 42 -7.04 -33.75 10.22
C ASN A 42 -7.32 -34.26 8.78
N ASP A 43 -6.80 -35.45 8.42
CA ASP A 43 -7.06 -36.10 7.12
C ASP A 43 -8.57 -36.38 6.93
N ASP A 44 -9.31 -36.57 8.03
CA ASP A 44 -10.76 -36.71 8.07
C ASP A 44 -11.51 -35.42 7.69
N VAL A 45 -10.98 -34.25 8.05
CA VAL A 45 -11.56 -32.95 7.66
C VAL A 45 -11.43 -32.75 6.16
N ARG A 46 -10.27 -33.09 5.59
CA ARG A 46 -10.02 -33.08 4.13
C ARG A 46 -11.01 -33.98 3.40
N GLU A 47 -11.19 -35.22 3.88
CA GLU A 47 -12.15 -36.17 3.31
C GLU A 47 -13.59 -35.67 3.40
N LYS A 48 -14.00 -35.11 4.54
CA LYS A 48 -15.34 -34.54 4.74
C LYS A 48 -15.65 -33.38 3.79
N LEU A 49 -14.64 -32.62 3.37
CA LEU A 49 -14.78 -31.51 2.44
C LEU A 49 -14.50 -31.89 0.97
N ASN A 50 -14.33 -33.18 0.69
CA ASN A 50 -14.02 -33.73 -0.64
C ASN A 50 -12.78 -33.08 -1.29
N LEU A 51 -11.73 -32.84 -0.50
CA LEU A 51 -10.48 -32.23 -0.95
C LEU A 51 -9.41 -33.29 -1.27
N THR A 52 -8.63 -33.03 -2.31
CA THR A 52 -7.38 -33.74 -2.63
C THR A 52 -6.17 -32.91 -2.15
N LEU A 53 -4.96 -33.48 -2.20
CA LEU A 53 -3.76 -32.70 -1.84
C LEU A 53 -3.49 -31.55 -2.82
N ASP A 54 -3.95 -31.68 -4.07
CA ASP A 54 -3.78 -30.66 -5.12
C ASP A 54 -4.77 -29.50 -4.97
N ASP A 55 -5.80 -29.66 -4.13
CA ASP A 55 -6.76 -28.60 -3.84
C ASP A 55 -6.24 -27.56 -2.83
N PHE A 56 -5.09 -27.82 -2.19
CA PHE A 56 -4.52 -26.91 -1.19
C PHE A 56 -3.73 -25.76 -1.83
N PRO A 57 -3.82 -24.54 -1.28
CA PRO A 57 -4.62 -24.14 -0.12
C PRO A 57 -6.12 -24.02 -0.44
N ALA A 58 -6.97 -24.41 0.52
CA ALA A 58 -8.42 -24.37 0.36
C ALA A 58 -9.08 -23.50 1.43
N PHE A 59 -9.95 -22.57 1.01
CA PHE A 59 -10.64 -21.64 1.91
C PHE A 59 -12.14 -21.87 1.90
N PHE A 60 -12.72 -21.95 3.10
CA PHE A 60 -14.15 -22.17 3.28
C PHE A 60 -14.76 -21.18 4.28
N LEU A 61 -15.98 -20.75 3.99
CA LEU A 61 -16.82 -20.00 4.91
C LEU A 61 -17.94 -20.89 5.45
N PHE A 62 -18.03 -21.02 6.78
CA PHE A 62 -19.15 -21.71 7.43
C PHE A 62 -20.04 -20.68 8.13
N MET A 63 -21.32 -20.66 7.73
CA MET A 63 -22.33 -19.78 8.31
C MET A 63 -23.28 -20.61 9.18
N ASP A 64 -23.92 -19.95 10.15
CA ASP A 64 -24.87 -20.61 11.04
C ASP A 64 -26.02 -21.25 10.24
N GLY A 65 -26.37 -22.49 10.55
CA GLY A 65 -27.40 -23.25 9.83
C GLY A 65 -27.01 -23.80 8.44
N ALA A 66 -25.83 -23.45 7.89
CA ALA A 66 -25.31 -24.05 6.67
C ALA A 66 -24.50 -25.32 7.02
N GLY A 67 -25.02 -26.50 6.67
CA GLY A 67 -24.34 -27.78 6.93
C GLY A 67 -23.09 -27.99 6.08
N GLU A 68 -23.00 -27.32 4.93
CA GLU A 68 -21.88 -27.40 3.99
C GLU A 68 -21.15 -26.06 3.91
N GLY A 69 -19.82 -26.08 3.99
CA GLY A 69 -18.99 -24.89 3.89
C GLY A 69 -18.98 -24.34 2.47
N ILE A 70 -18.99 -23.02 2.31
CA ILE A 70 -18.93 -22.36 1.01
C ILE A 70 -17.46 -22.21 0.60
N ARG A 71 -17.04 -22.90 -0.46
CA ARG A 71 -15.67 -22.82 -1.00
C ARG A 71 -15.44 -21.45 -1.67
N TYR A 72 -14.29 -20.84 -1.37
CA TYR A 72 -13.78 -19.69 -2.11
C TYR A 72 -13.00 -20.19 -3.34
N ALA A 73 -13.25 -19.56 -4.50
CA ALA A 73 -12.77 -20.05 -5.80
C ALA A 73 -11.92 -19.03 -6.58
N ASP A 74 -11.74 -17.82 -6.04
CA ASP A 74 -10.96 -16.77 -6.70
C ASP A 74 -9.49 -16.84 -6.23
N ALA A 75 -8.62 -15.99 -6.79
CA ALA A 75 -7.22 -15.91 -6.45
C ALA A 75 -7.03 -15.68 -4.94
N ALA A 76 -6.02 -16.35 -4.35
CA ALA A 76 -5.70 -16.27 -2.93
C ALA A 76 -5.02 -14.93 -2.55
N GLN A 77 -5.74 -13.83 -2.77
CA GLN A 77 -5.35 -12.46 -2.46
C GLN A 77 -6.24 -11.92 -1.34
N ALA A 78 -5.65 -11.24 -0.35
CA ALA A 78 -6.39 -10.75 0.82
C ALA A 78 -7.54 -9.81 0.41
N ALA A 79 -7.30 -8.95 -0.58
CA ALA A 79 -8.30 -8.01 -1.09
C ALA A 79 -9.53 -8.75 -1.65
N ASN A 80 -9.33 -9.78 -2.47
CA ASN A 80 -10.41 -10.58 -3.07
C ASN A 80 -11.18 -11.35 -2.00
N MET A 81 -10.48 -11.94 -1.03
CA MET A 81 -11.11 -12.64 0.09
C MET A 81 -11.96 -11.69 0.96
N ILE A 82 -11.47 -10.48 1.24
CA ILE A 82 -12.23 -9.46 2.00
C ILE A 82 -13.47 -9.02 1.23
N LYS A 83 -13.35 -8.76 -0.08
CA LYS A 83 -14.49 -8.40 -0.94
C LYS A 83 -15.54 -9.52 -0.96
N TRP A 84 -15.10 -10.78 -1.06
CA TRP A 84 -15.97 -11.95 -0.98
C TRP A 84 -16.66 -12.10 0.39
N LEU A 85 -15.93 -11.93 1.50
CA LEU A 85 -16.53 -11.98 2.85
C LEU A 85 -17.60 -10.88 3.04
N ARG A 86 -17.34 -9.66 2.54
CA ARG A 86 -18.31 -8.55 2.54
C ARG A 86 -19.56 -8.89 1.74
N SER A 87 -19.43 -9.52 0.58
CA SER A 87 -20.58 -9.93 -0.23
C SER A 87 -21.42 -11.03 0.44
N ARG A 88 -20.89 -11.69 1.48
CA ARG A 88 -21.60 -12.67 2.33
C ARG A 88 -22.12 -12.07 3.64
N GLY A 89 -22.11 -10.74 3.78
CA GLY A 89 -22.63 -10.03 4.94
C GLY A 89 -21.65 -9.88 6.10
N ILE A 90 -20.38 -10.24 5.91
CA ILE A 90 -19.33 -10.10 6.93
C ILE A 90 -18.66 -8.74 6.70
N SER A 91 -18.94 -7.78 7.59
CA SER A 91 -18.39 -6.41 7.50
C SER A 91 -16.91 -6.40 7.89
N MET A 92 -16.07 -6.87 6.97
CA MET A 92 -14.60 -6.90 7.07
C MET A 92 -14.03 -5.49 6.88
N PRO A 93 -13.01 -5.08 7.66
CA PRO A 93 -12.24 -3.87 7.40
C PRO A 93 -11.48 -3.95 6.07
N SER A 94 -11.19 -2.79 5.49
CA SER A 94 -10.35 -2.64 4.30
C SER A 94 -8.86 -2.72 4.66
N ILE A 95 -8.04 -3.24 3.75
CA ILE A 95 -6.58 -3.35 3.92
C ILE A 95 -5.94 -1.96 3.88
N ASP A 96 -6.30 -1.18 2.87
CA ASP A 96 -5.70 0.13 2.64
C ASP A 96 -6.72 1.24 2.90
N THR A 97 -7.51 1.60 1.89
CA THR A 97 -8.60 2.58 1.95
C THR A 97 -9.94 1.91 1.64
N ILE A 98 -11.02 2.68 1.73
CA ILE A 98 -12.37 2.19 1.43
C ILE A 98 -12.77 2.73 0.07
N ASP A 99 -12.65 1.90 -0.98
CA ASP A 99 -12.89 2.26 -2.40
C ASP A 99 -14.15 3.14 -2.59
N GLU A 100 -15.29 2.73 -2.00
CA GLU A 100 -16.57 3.46 -2.13
C GLU A 100 -16.57 4.83 -1.45
N LEU A 101 -15.79 5.01 -0.37
CA LEU A 101 -15.62 6.31 0.28
C LEU A 101 -14.57 7.16 -0.46
N ASP A 102 -13.56 6.55 -1.06
CA ASP A 102 -12.56 7.24 -1.88
C ASP A 102 -13.23 7.91 -3.09
N GLU A 103 -14.19 7.24 -3.74
CA GLU A 103 -15.01 7.84 -4.79
C GLU A 103 -15.77 9.09 -4.30
N VAL A 104 -16.31 9.07 -3.07
CA VAL A 104 -16.96 10.25 -2.48
C VAL A 104 -15.95 11.36 -2.23
N VAL A 105 -14.72 11.03 -1.84
CA VAL A 105 -13.63 12.00 -1.68
C VAL A 105 -13.29 12.65 -3.01
N LEU A 106 -13.19 11.89 -4.10
CA LEU A 106 -12.92 12.45 -5.43
C LEU A 106 -14.00 13.44 -5.84
N ASP A 107 -15.27 13.11 -5.65
CA ASP A 107 -16.38 14.02 -5.91
C ASP A 107 -16.30 15.27 -5.00
N PHE A 108 -16.01 15.08 -3.72
CA PHE A 108 -15.83 16.18 -2.75
C PHE A 108 -14.67 17.11 -3.12
N LEU A 109 -13.55 16.59 -3.60
CA LEU A 109 -12.39 17.40 -4.00
C LEU A 109 -12.67 18.21 -5.26
N ASN A 110 -13.57 17.74 -6.13
CA ASN A 110 -14.02 18.47 -7.30
C ASN A 110 -15.07 19.54 -6.93
N GLU A 111 -16.00 19.21 -6.03
CA GLU A 111 -17.07 20.10 -5.56
C GLU A 111 -17.22 20.03 -4.02
N PRO A 112 -16.41 20.79 -3.24
CA PRO A 112 -16.47 20.72 -1.79
C PRO A 112 -17.82 21.17 -1.24
N SER A 113 -18.61 20.24 -0.70
CA SER A 113 -19.94 20.53 -0.14
C SER A 113 -20.36 19.54 0.94
N THR A 114 -21.31 19.95 1.78
CA THR A 114 -21.90 19.10 2.84
C THR A 114 -22.64 17.89 2.28
N ARG A 115 -23.14 17.95 1.03
CA ARG A 115 -23.77 16.82 0.34
C ARG A 115 -22.85 15.58 0.31
N HIS A 116 -21.56 15.78 0.04
CA HIS A 116 -20.60 14.67 0.02
C HIS A 116 -20.30 14.13 1.42
N VAL A 117 -20.32 15.00 2.44
CA VAL A 117 -20.20 14.60 3.85
C VAL A 117 -21.37 13.68 4.24
N ASP A 118 -22.59 14.06 3.88
CA ASP A 118 -23.78 13.26 4.19
C ASP A 118 -23.77 11.91 3.45
N ARG A 119 -23.39 11.89 2.16
CA ARG A 119 -23.18 10.64 1.40
C ARG A 119 -22.11 9.75 2.03
N ALA A 120 -20.99 10.31 2.48
CA ALA A 120 -19.97 9.54 3.19
C ALA A 120 -20.49 8.96 4.50
N ARG A 121 -21.28 9.74 5.26
CA ARG A 121 -21.88 9.32 6.54
C ARG A 121 -22.89 8.17 6.38
N GLU A 122 -23.61 8.11 5.26
CA GLU A 122 -24.46 6.96 4.92
C GLU A 122 -23.63 5.69 4.70
N LEU A 123 -22.52 5.80 3.95
CA LEU A 123 -21.61 4.68 3.70
C LEU A 123 -20.89 4.21 4.97
N GLU A 124 -20.62 5.08 5.94
CA GLU A 124 -20.01 4.69 7.22
C GLU A 124 -20.78 3.57 7.93
N GLN A 125 -22.11 3.50 7.79
CA GLN A 125 -22.91 2.43 8.39
C GLN A 125 -22.59 1.03 7.82
N LYS A 126 -22.28 0.98 6.52
CA LYS A 126 -21.83 -0.24 5.83
C LYS A 126 -20.44 -0.67 6.30
N TYR A 127 -19.60 0.31 6.62
CA TYR A 127 -18.22 0.13 7.08
C TYR A 127 -18.04 0.36 8.60
N ARG A 128 -19.09 0.15 9.41
CA ARG A 128 -19.08 0.45 10.86
C ARG A 128 -17.98 -0.24 11.68
N ASN A 129 -17.44 -1.35 11.18
CA ASN A 129 -16.34 -2.09 11.82
C ASN A 129 -14.96 -1.67 11.29
N ASP A 130 -14.91 -0.79 10.28
CA ASP A 130 -13.66 -0.24 9.77
C ASP A 130 -13.38 1.09 10.47
N ALA A 131 -12.33 1.13 11.29
CA ALA A 131 -11.93 2.32 12.04
C ALA A 131 -11.61 3.52 11.14
N LYS A 132 -11.32 3.29 9.85
CA LYS A 132 -11.06 4.35 8.86
C LYS A 132 -12.33 5.06 8.40
N ALA A 133 -13.48 4.39 8.37
CA ALA A 133 -14.73 4.97 7.87
C ALA A 133 -15.06 6.34 8.49
N PRO A 134 -15.09 6.51 9.83
CA PRO A 134 -15.36 7.80 10.46
C PRO A 134 -14.25 8.85 10.27
N MET A 135 -13.11 8.51 9.65
CA MET A 135 -12.07 9.49 9.33
C MET A 135 -12.44 10.30 8.09
N TYR A 136 -13.15 9.72 7.13
CA TYR A 136 -13.53 10.38 5.87
C TYR A 136 -14.40 11.61 6.13
N THR A 137 -15.50 11.46 6.85
CA THR A 137 -16.40 12.59 7.19
C THR A 137 -15.68 13.67 7.98
N LYS A 138 -14.88 13.29 8.99
CA LYS A 138 -14.10 14.24 9.80
C LYS A 138 -13.09 15.04 8.97
N ILE A 139 -12.44 14.42 7.99
CA ILE A 139 -11.48 15.11 7.13
C ILE A 139 -12.22 16.03 6.15
N MET A 140 -13.36 15.59 5.57
CA MET A 140 -14.21 16.46 4.74
C MET A 140 -14.68 17.69 5.51
N GLU A 141 -15.24 17.51 6.72
CA GLU A 141 -15.73 18.60 7.58
C GLU A 141 -14.62 19.60 7.90
N LYS A 142 -13.42 19.11 8.22
CA LYS A 142 -12.26 19.98 8.47
C LYS A 142 -11.78 20.68 7.21
N SER A 143 -11.83 20.01 6.06
CA SER A 143 -11.46 20.62 4.77
C SER A 143 -12.45 21.73 4.39
N LEU A 144 -13.74 21.58 4.71
CA LEU A 144 -14.73 22.66 4.56
C LEU A 144 -14.48 23.83 5.51
N ALA A 145 -14.04 23.57 6.73
CA ALA A 145 -13.82 24.60 7.75
C ALA A 145 -12.47 25.33 7.64
N GLN A 146 -11.41 24.62 7.22
CA GLN A 146 -10.02 25.11 7.24
C GLN A 146 -9.43 25.30 5.84
N GLY A 147 -10.15 24.91 4.79
CA GLY A 147 -9.70 24.96 3.40
C GLY A 147 -9.09 23.65 2.90
N THR A 148 -8.89 23.58 1.60
CA THR A 148 -8.46 22.37 0.88
C THR A 148 -7.02 21.94 1.20
N SER A 149 -6.18 22.82 1.77
CA SER A 149 -4.82 22.48 2.19
C SER A 149 -4.76 21.63 3.46
N TYR A 150 -5.86 21.56 4.23
CA TYR A 150 -5.91 20.84 5.52
C TYR A 150 -5.36 19.42 5.43
N ALA A 151 -5.74 18.68 4.37
CA ALA A 151 -5.31 17.30 4.19
C ALA A 151 -3.80 17.19 4.02
N ALA A 152 -3.18 18.04 3.20
CA ALA A 152 -1.73 18.04 2.96
C ALA A 152 -0.95 18.43 4.23
N ASP A 153 -1.41 19.46 4.95
CA ASP A 153 -0.79 19.90 6.20
C ASP A 153 -0.86 18.79 7.26
N GLU A 154 -1.98 18.08 7.32
CA GLU A 154 -2.18 16.98 8.25
C GLU A 154 -1.34 15.73 7.87
N VAL A 155 -1.14 15.46 6.58
CA VAL A 155 -0.20 14.42 6.11
C VAL A 155 1.20 14.71 6.65
N ALA A 156 1.72 15.92 6.42
CA ALA A 156 3.06 16.30 6.86
C ALA A 156 3.21 16.19 8.39
N ARG A 157 2.18 16.62 9.13
CA ARG A 157 2.16 16.51 10.60
C ARG A 157 2.18 15.07 11.08
N VAL A 158 1.40 14.18 10.46
CA VAL A 158 1.32 12.77 10.84
C VAL A 158 2.62 12.03 10.50
N MET A 159 3.21 12.29 9.34
CA MET A 159 4.52 11.72 8.96
C MET A 159 5.60 12.08 9.99
N LYS A 160 5.69 13.36 10.37
CA LYS A 160 6.64 13.83 11.40
C LYS A 160 6.45 13.14 12.76
N ILE A 161 5.21 12.81 13.13
CA ILE A 161 4.94 12.07 14.36
C ILE A 161 5.44 10.62 14.24
N LEU A 162 5.24 9.99 13.07
CA LEU A 162 5.64 8.61 12.80
C LEU A 162 7.16 8.41 12.74
N GLU A 163 7.94 9.46 12.47
CA GLU A 163 9.41 9.44 12.59
C GLU A 163 9.87 9.32 14.05
N GLY A 164 9.06 9.79 15.00
CA GLY A 164 9.35 9.75 16.42
C GLY A 164 9.09 8.39 17.08
N LYS A 165 9.38 8.33 18.38
CA LYS A 165 8.97 7.20 19.23
C LYS A 165 7.46 7.25 19.46
N VAL A 166 6.74 6.31 18.84
CA VAL A 166 5.29 6.19 18.93
C VAL A 166 4.93 4.78 19.38
N HIS A 167 4.02 4.68 20.34
CA HIS A 167 3.49 3.40 20.82
C HIS A 167 2.90 2.57 19.65
N PRO A 168 3.09 1.24 19.58
CA PRO A 168 2.67 0.44 18.43
C PRO A 168 1.20 0.61 18.02
N GLN A 169 0.29 0.59 19.00
CA GLN A 169 -1.14 0.84 18.73
C GLN A 169 -1.38 2.22 18.13
N LYS A 170 -0.71 3.25 18.66
CA LYS A 170 -0.87 4.61 18.14
C LYS A 170 -0.26 4.77 16.76
N ARG A 171 0.84 4.08 16.48
CA ARG A 171 1.47 4.01 15.16
C ARG A 171 0.52 3.38 14.14
N ALA A 172 -0.21 2.32 14.51
CA ALA A 172 -1.21 1.71 13.63
C ALA A 172 -2.36 2.68 13.31
N GLU A 173 -2.94 3.33 14.33
CA GLU A 173 -4.00 4.35 14.13
C GLU A 173 -3.55 5.52 13.25
N LEU A 174 -2.33 6.02 13.46
CA LEU A 174 -1.76 7.10 12.66
C LEU A 174 -1.47 6.65 11.23
N SER A 175 -1.06 5.38 11.04
CA SER A 175 -0.84 4.81 9.71
C SER A 175 -2.15 4.68 8.94
N ASP A 176 -3.22 4.21 9.59
CA ASP A 176 -4.56 4.16 8.99
C ASP A 176 -5.09 5.55 8.65
N LYS A 177 -4.89 6.52 9.54
CA LYS A 177 -5.24 7.91 9.26
C LYS A 177 -4.44 8.48 8.08
N LEU A 178 -3.15 8.15 7.99
CA LEU A 178 -2.29 8.60 6.90
C LEU A 178 -2.77 8.07 5.55
N LYS A 179 -3.20 6.80 5.48
CA LYS A 179 -3.81 6.22 4.26
C LYS A 179 -5.00 7.03 3.77
N VAL A 180 -5.97 7.30 4.67
CA VAL A 180 -7.16 8.10 4.33
C VAL A 180 -6.77 9.52 3.91
N LEU A 181 -5.90 10.20 4.67
CA LEU A 181 -5.46 11.57 4.35
C LEU A 181 -4.80 11.69 2.97
N LYS A 182 -4.06 10.67 2.53
CA LYS A 182 -3.42 10.66 1.20
C LYS A 182 -4.44 10.71 0.06
N VAL A 183 -5.62 10.08 0.22
CA VAL A 183 -6.73 10.18 -0.73
C VAL A 183 -7.20 11.63 -0.86
N PHE A 184 -7.37 12.33 0.26
CA PHE A 184 -7.79 13.74 0.28
C PHE A 184 -6.73 14.69 -0.29
N ALA A 185 -5.46 14.41 -0.04
CA ALA A 185 -4.37 15.23 -0.53
C ALA A 185 -4.06 14.98 -2.01
N LYS A 186 -4.79 14.06 -2.70
CA LYS A 186 -4.44 13.52 -4.03
C LYS A 186 -2.97 13.09 -4.09
N MET A 187 -2.43 12.69 -2.94
CA MET A 187 -1.03 12.32 -2.78
C MET A 187 -0.90 10.84 -3.10
N GLU A 188 -0.70 10.56 -4.37
CA GLU A 188 -0.20 9.25 -4.78
C GLU A 188 1.32 9.20 -4.60
N ALA A 189 1.87 8.00 -4.69
CA ALA A 189 3.30 7.90 -4.84
C ALA A 189 3.70 8.50 -6.19
N CYS A 190 4.88 9.12 -6.23
CA CYS A 190 5.42 9.74 -7.43
C CYS A 190 5.65 8.74 -8.58
N ASP A 191 5.54 7.43 -8.32
CA ASP A 191 5.53 6.40 -9.35
C ASP A 191 4.27 6.44 -10.23
N VAL A 192 3.16 7.01 -9.75
CA VAL A 192 1.95 7.27 -10.55
C VAL A 192 1.98 8.66 -11.20
N PHE A 193 2.74 9.62 -10.63
CA PHE A 193 2.88 10.96 -11.20
C PHE A 193 3.60 10.93 -12.56
N GLN A 194 3.00 11.54 -13.59
CA GLN A 194 3.62 11.64 -14.90
C GLN A 194 4.51 12.89 -14.96
N CYS A 195 5.83 12.71 -15.02
CA CYS A 195 6.75 13.83 -15.18
C CYS A 195 6.55 14.53 -16.53
N PRO A 196 6.72 15.87 -16.60
CA PRO A 196 6.70 16.63 -17.84
C PRO A 196 7.71 16.12 -18.86
N ALA A 197 7.50 16.49 -20.13
CA ALA A 197 8.41 16.12 -21.21
C ALA A 197 9.84 16.52 -20.88
N GLY A 198 10.77 15.57 -21.02
CA GLY A 198 12.18 15.81 -20.74
C GLY A 198 12.54 15.82 -19.26
N TYR A 199 11.67 15.42 -18.33
CA TYR A 199 12.00 15.12 -16.93
C TYR A 199 11.98 13.61 -16.66
N GLN A 200 12.73 13.17 -15.66
CA GLN A 200 12.74 11.78 -15.17
C GLN A 200 12.15 11.74 -13.75
N LYS A 201 11.51 10.63 -13.37
CA LYS A 201 11.08 10.42 -11.98
C LYS A 201 12.30 10.37 -11.06
N LYS A 202 12.16 10.91 -9.84
CA LYS A 202 13.14 10.68 -8.77
C LYS A 202 13.16 9.19 -8.43
N PHE A 203 14.29 8.72 -7.95
CA PHE A 203 14.42 7.34 -7.50
C PHE A 203 13.57 7.07 -6.27
N ASP A 204 13.18 5.81 -6.12
CA ASP A 204 12.15 5.41 -5.16
C ASP A 204 10.88 6.26 -5.29
N ALA A 205 10.48 6.61 -6.52
CA ALA A 205 9.22 7.33 -6.76
C ALA A 205 8.02 6.65 -6.08
N ALA A 206 8.07 5.33 -5.90
CA ALA A 206 7.08 4.55 -5.16
C ALA A 206 7.08 4.85 -3.64
N GLY A 207 8.24 5.22 -3.08
CA GLY A 207 8.39 5.66 -1.68
C GLY A 207 8.25 7.17 -1.48
N ILE A 208 8.38 7.98 -2.53
CA ILE A 208 8.19 9.44 -2.49
C ILE A 208 6.71 9.75 -2.66
N ILE A 209 6.13 10.43 -1.68
CA ILE A 209 4.74 10.87 -1.73
C ILE A 209 4.69 12.30 -2.27
N GLY A 210 4.04 12.49 -3.40
CA GLY A 210 3.99 13.79 -4.07
C GLY A 210 3.11 13.76 -5.32
N SER A 211 2.68 14.94 -5.75
CA SER A 211 1.79 15.09 -6.91
C SER A 211 2.19 16.28 -7.78
N ASP A 212 3.45 16.70 -7.69
CA ASP A 212 4.00 17.84 -8.42
C ASP A 212 5.41 17.53 -8.93
N GLU A 213 5.85 18.26 -9.97
CA GLU A 213 7.15 18.09 -10.61
C GLU A 213 8.31 18.25 -9.62
N ALA A 214 8.27 19.26 -8.75
CA ALA A 214 9.37 19.55 -7.83
C ALA A 214 9.56 18.43 -6.81
N THR A 215 8.47 17.78 -6.40
CA THR A 215 8.49 16.64 -5.49
C THR A 215 8.87 15.35 -6.20
N CYS A 216 8.31 15.07 -7.37
CA CYS A 216 8.37 13.76 -8.03
C CYS A 216 9.44 13.61 -9.11
N CYS A 217 9.96 14.70 -9.67
CA CYS A 217 10.77 14.68 -10.88
C CYS A 217 12.16 15.28 -10.67
N LYS A 218 13.11 14.85 -11.49
CA LYS A 218 14.46 15.39 -11.63
C LYS A 218 14.75 15.62 -13.11
N PRO A 219 15.53 16.67 -13.47
CA PRO A 219 16.00 16.81 -14.83
C PRO A 219 16.87 15.60 -15.21
N PRO A 220 16.88 15.20 -16.49
CA PRO A 220 17.67 14.09 -16.98
C PRO A 220 19.14 14.40 -16.79
N CYS A 221 19.88 13.41 -16.31
CA CYS A 221 21.32 13.47 -16.16
C CYS A 221 21.94 12.40 -17.04
N VAL A 222 23.07 12.72 -17.67
CA VAL A 222 23.87 11.76 -18.42
C VAL A 222 25.24 11.61 -17.76
N ASN A 223 25.69 10.36 -17.59
CA ASN A 223 27.04 10.09 -17.12
C ASN A 223 28.05 10.55 -18.18
N THR A 224 29.24 10.97 -17.74
CA THR A 224 30.27 11.59 -18.60
C THR A 224 31.63 10.89 -18.52
N GLU A 225 31.68 9.68 -17.99
CA GLU A 225 32.87 8.84 -17.86
C GLU A 225 33.40 8.33 -19.20
N GLY A 226 32.54 8.12 -20.20
CA GLY A 226 32.95 7.50 -21.46
C GLY A 226 33.51 6.10 -21.22
N ASP A 227 34.78 5.87 -21.61
CA ASP A 227 35.48 4.60 -21.41
C ASP A 227 36.28 4.54 -20.08
N GLU A 228 36.27 5.62 -19.30
CA GLU A 228 36.96 5.70 -18.01
C GLU A 228 36.22 4.89 -16.93
N HIS A 229 36.97 4.31 -16.00
CA HIS A 229 36.46 3.45 -14.93
C HIS A 229 37.26 3.61 -13.62
N ASP A 230 36.64 3.17 -12.52
CA ASP A 230 37.25 3.17 -11.20
C ASP A 230 38.40 2.14 -11.08
N ALA A 231 39.05 2.07 -9.92
CA ALA A 231 40.16 1.14 -9.68
C ALA A 231 39.77 -0.36 -9.73
N GLN A 232 38.47 -0.68 -9.67
CA GLN A 232 37.92 -2.04 -9.75
C GLN A 232 37.39 -2.38 -11.16
N GLY A 233 37.40 -1.44 -12.10
CA GLY A 233 36.87 -1.61 -13.45
C GLY A 233 35.38 -1.28 -13.57
N HIS A 234 34.80 -0.56 -12.61
CA HIS A 234 33.41 -0.13 -12.65
C HIS A 234 33.24 1.25 -13.30
N HIS A 235 32.24 1.35 -14.19
CA HIS A 235 31.78 2.60 -14.81
C HIS A 235 30.66 3.25 -13.98
N CYS A 236 30.09 4.37 -14.45
CA CYS A 236 29.01 5.05 -13.72
C CYS A 236 27.73 4.20 -13.58
N ASP A 237 27.54 3.17 -14.41
CA ASP A 237 26.45 2.22 -14.27
C ASP A 237 26.50 1.40 -12.97
N TYR A 238 27.69 1.27 -12.35
CA TYR A 238 27.84 0.67 -11.02
C TYR A 238 27.41 1.62 -9.91
N TYR A 239 27.73 2.91 -10.08
CA TYR A 239 27.35 3.98 -9.16
C TYR A 239 25.88 4.31 -9.39
N ASP A 240 25.01 3.47 -8.84
CA ASP A 240 23.58 3.70 -8.75
C ASP A 240 23.23 4.34 -7.39
N GLU A 241 21.95 4.57 -7.14
CA GLU A 241 21.55 5.25 -5.91
C GLU A 241 21.74 4.40 -4.64
N ARG A 242 21.94 3.08 -4.76
CA ARG A 242 22.27 2.17 -3.65
C ARG A 242 23.76 2.18 -3.32
N THR A 243 24.61 2.33 -4.33
CA THR A 243 26.06 2.45 -4.17
C THR A 243 26.53 3.91 -4.17
N ALA A 244 25.61 4.88 -4.24
CA ALA A 244 25.91 6.31 -4.11
C ALA A 244 26.71 6.67 -2.83
N PRO A 245 26.55 6.00 -1.68
CA PRO A 245 27.44 6.21 -0.53
C PRO A 245 28.91 5.85 -0.78
N GLU A 246 29.19 5.00 -1.78
CA GLU A 246 30.54 4.55 -2.19
C GLU A 246 31.16 5.49 -3.23
N CYS A 247 30.46 6.56 -3.62
CA CYS A 247 30.96 7.54 -4.59
C CYS A 247 32.26 8.17 -4.09
N GLY A 248 33.35 7.92 -4.82
CA GLY A 248 34.68 8.43 -4.51
C GLY A 248 35.62 7.43 -3.83
N ASP A 249 35.12 6.28 -3.37
CA ASP A 249 35.94 5.30 -2.64
C ASP A 249 37.03 4.67 -3.50
N TRP A 250 36.78 4.54 -4.80
CA TRP A 250 37.64 3.85 -5.76
C TRP A 250 38.06 4.74 -6.94
N ASP A 251 37.86 6.05 -6.81
CA ASP A 251 38.20 7.04 -7.83
C ASP A 251 39.67 6.92 -8.26
N THR A 252 39.92 7.13 -9.56
CA THR A 252 41.26 7.16 -10.13
C THR A 252 41.63 8.59 -10.54
N GLY A 253 42.81 8.77 -11.13
CA GLY A 253 43.20 10.06 -11.71
C GLY A 253 42.33 10.46 -12.91
N ALA A 254 41.82 9.47 -13.65
CA ALA A 254 41.04 9.67 -14.87
C ALA A 254 39.52 9.52 -14.65
N PHE A 255 39.11 8.73 -13.65
CA PHE A 255 37.72 8.53 -13.28
C PHE A 255 37.41 9.15 -11.91
N ARG A 256 36.46 10.07 -11.86
CA ARG A 256 35.93 10.62 -10.61
C ARG A 256 34.42 10.52 -10.57
N ALA A 257 33.89 9.60 -9.75
CA ALA A 257 32.46 9.33 -9.68
C ALA A 257 31.67 10.60 -9.33
N SER A 258 32.16 11.38 -8.37
CA SER A 258 31.60 12.69 -7.96
C SER A 258 31.53 13.77 -9.06
N ARG A 259 32.23 13.57 -10.19
CA ARG A 259 32.22 14.51 -11.33
C ARG A 259 31.56 13.93 -12.57
N MET A 260 31.64 12.62 -12.75
CA MET A 260 31.25 11.94 -13.98
C MET A 260 29.92 11.20 -13.86
N CYS A 261 29.54 10.76 -12.66
CA CYS A 261 28.38 9.89 -12.45
C CYS A 261 27.21 10.67 -11.85
N CYS A 262 26.03 10.52 -12.46
CA CYS A 262 24.81 11.18 -12.04
C CYS A 262 24.37 10.82 -10.62
N ALA A 263 24.52 9.55 -10.21
CA ALA A 263 24.16 9.11 -8.86
C ALA A 263 25.05 9.74 -7.77
N CYS A 264 26.26 10.18 -8.14
CA CYS A 264 27.21 10.82 -7.24
C CYS A 264 27.11 12.35 -7.25
N GLY A 265 26.08 12.91 -7.90
CA GLY A 265 25.93 14.36 -8.07
C GLY A 265 26.83 14.98 -9.14
N GLY A 266 27.55 14.15 -9.91
CA GLY A 266 28.31 14.54 -11.09
C GLY A 266 27.48 14.42 -12.38
N GLY A 267 28.17 14.13 -13.47
CA GLY A 267 27.55 13.99 -14.79
C GLY A 267 27.12 15.33 -15.37
N HIS A 268 26.29 15.28 -16.42
CA HIS A 268 25.76 16.45 -17.08
C HIS A 268 24.24 16.48 -17.01
N VAL A 269 23.70 17.43 -16.26
CA VAL A 269 22.26 17.69 -16.19
C VAL A 269 21.83 18.35 -17.49
N ARG A 270 20.95 17.69 -18.24
CA ARG A 270 20.28 18.28 -19.40
C ARG A 270 19.04 19.00 -18.90
N MET A 271 19.05 20.33 -18.97
CA MET A 271 17.82 21.08 -18.73
C MET A 271 16.90 20.89 -19.94
N PRO A 272 15.65 20.44 -19.75
CA PRO A 272 14.69 20.42 -20.84
C PRO A 272 14.44 21.87 -21.31
N GLU A 273 14.40 22.06 -22.63
CA GLU A 273 14.16 23.37 -23.24
C GLU A 273 12.77 23.89 -22.82
N ALA A 274 12.70 25.15 -22.39
CA ALA A 274 11.43 25.78 -22.07
C ALA A 274 10.59 25.89 -23.35
N GLU A 275 9.40 25.29 -23.36
CA GLU A 275 8.42 25.52 -24.42
C GLU A 275 8.06 27.03 -24.43
N THR A 276 8.53 27.74 -25.46
CA THR A 276 8.13 29.12 -25.79
C THR A 276 6.79 29.16 -26.51
#